data_AF-A0A0G4IXL8-F1
#
_entry.id   AF-A0A0G4IXL8-F1
#
_cell.length_a   1.000
_cell.length_b   1.000
_cell.length_c   1.000
_cell.angle_alpha   90.00
_cell.angle_beta   90.00
_cell.angle_gamma   90.00
#
_symmetry.space_group_name_H-M   'P 1'
#
loop_
_entity.id
_entity.type
_entity.pdbx_description
1 polymer ?
#
loop_
_entity_poly.entity_id
_entity_poly.type
_entity_poly.pdbx_seq_one_letter_code
_entity_poly.pdbx_strand_id
1 'polypeptide(L)'
;HTFVKEYLHTLIKELKEQLRQEKGALYDHLKRGHTTIEPVNPVIACFTSGLNPEHFWKPALRCWLPKLWFPELDLKCPKCHQFGKHHKHGYASNPEARCVAGLRNDWYLFTSVLQCAFCRHRFYATHPDVLGNMHQAFSNPILLPFVLSESSGLDSDVAWMMPIIFNDGGTAESLHRMMSEGHAEQRDLLHAVYNAVCDFRLKKSVGLPDPPKFDRSQVDVSVPAASSLLSIYKRETLRYEKYMNLHMLTLSAESAKLDASHKMPKLICNVNGQRIFDTAVQVTNERSQIVALVLNMLFRYADADDDVFRMNGNIFCKPDNSA
;
A
#
# COMPACT_ATOMS: atom_id res chain seq x y z
N HIS A 1 -16.06 15.09 -5.82
CA HIS A 1 -16.89 14.07 -6.48
C HIS A 1 -18.10 13.74 -5.62
N THR A 2 -19.30 14.17 -6.03
CA THR A 2 -20.52 14.05 -5.21
C THR A 2 -21.11 12.64 -5.28
N PHE A 3 -21.20 12.07 -6.50
CA PHE A 3 -21.77 10.74 -6.71
C PHE A 3 -21.03 9.61 -5.95
N VAL A 4 -19.71 9.50 -6.14
CA VAL A 4 -18.92 8.40 -5.54
C VAL A 4 -19.03 8.42 -4.02
N LYS A 5 -19.02 9.61 -3.41
CA LYS A 5 -19.18 9.79 -1.97
C LYS A 5 -20.56 9.32 -1.49
N GLU A 6 -21.63 9.69 -2.20
CA GLU A 6 -23.01 9.28 -1.87
C GLU A 6 -23.23 7.78 -2.07
N TYR A 7 -22.71 7.21 -3.15
CA TYR A 7 -22.74 5.78 -3.42
C TYR A 7 -22.04 4.99 -2.31
N LEU A 8 -20.81 5.38 -1.96
CA LEU A 8 -20.06 4.72 -0.89
C LEU A 8 -20.75 4.87 0.46
N HIS A 9 -21.28 6.05 0.78
CA HIS A 9 -22.03 6.25 2.01
C HIS A 9 -23.24 5.31 2.12
N THR A 10 -24.00 5.18 1.03
CA THR A 10 -25.17 4.30 0.96
C THR A 10 -24.78 2.83 1.11
N LEU A 11 -23.78 2.39 0.35
CA LEU A 11 -23.25 1.02 0.41
C LEU A 11 -22.70 0.67 1.80
N ILE A 12 -21.92 1.57 2.39
CA ILE A 12 -21.32 1.37 3.72
C ILE A 12 -22.41 1.38 4.79
N LYS A 13 -23.45 2.21 4.67
CA LYS A 13 -24.60 2.21 5.59
C LYS A 13 -25.33 0.87 5.56
N GLU A 14 -25.63 0.35 4.37
CA GLU A 14 -26.23 -0.98 4.20
C GLU A 14 -25.32 -2.08 4.77
N LEU A 15 -24.03 -2.04 4.45
CA LEU A 15 -23.04 -3.00 4.95
C LEU A 15 -22.95 -2.99 6.48
N LYS A 16 -22.88 -1.80 7.09
CA LYS A 16 -22.85 -1.64 8.56
C LYS A 16 -24.09 -2.25 9.21
N GLU A 17 -25.25 -2.10 8.59
CA GLU A 17 -26.50 -2.67 9.10
C GLU A 17 -26.52 -4.20 8.99
N GLN A 18 -26.17 -4.75 7.82
CA GLN A 18 -26.07 -6.21 7.63
C GLN A 18 -25.03 -6.85 8.56
N LEU A 19 -23.90 -6.18 8.80
CA LEU A 19 -22.88 -6.65 9.74
C LEU A 19 -23.28 -6.55 11.23
N ARG A 20 -24.28 -5.72 11.57
CA ARG A 20 -24.87 -5.66 12.93
C ARG A 20 -25.89 -6.77 13.12
N GLN A 21 -26.70 -7.01 12.10
CA GLN A 21 -27.73 -8.06 12.11
C GLN A 21 -27.16 -9.46 11.86
N GLU A 22 -25.90 -9.53 11.40
CA GLU A 22 -25.23 -10.77 10.98
C GLU A 22 -26.05 -11.53 9.92
N LYS A 23 -26.68 -10.77 9.02
CA LYS A 23 -27.60 -11.27 8.01
C LYS A 23 -27.62 -10.35 6.80
N GLY A 24 -27.76 -10.95 5.61
CA GLY A 24 -27.91 -10.24 4.34
C GLY A 24 -26.84 -10.60 3.32
N ALA A 25 -27.07 -10.25 2.07
CA ALA A 25 -26.22 -10.68 0.96
C ALA A 25 -24.77 -10.20 1.07
N LEU A 26 -24.54 -8.96 1.52
CA LEU A 26 -23.19 -8.42 1.71
C LEU A 26 -22.48 -9.11 2.89
N TYR A 27 -23.20 -9.34 3.99
CA TYR A 27 -22.66 -10.10 5.13
C TYR A 27 -22.27 -11.52 4.72
N ASP A 28 -23.17 -12.23 4.03
CA ASP A 28 -22.93 -13.61 3.59
C ASP A 28 -21.77 -13.68 2.58
N HIS A 29 -21.67 -12.70 1.68
CA HIS A 29 -20.55 -12.56 0.76
C HIS A 29 -19.22 -12.42 1.51
N LEU A 30 -19.14 -11.50 2.47
CA LEU A 30 -17.93 -11.31 3.27
C LEU A 30 -17.61 -12.56 4.12
N LYS A 31 -18.62 -13.19 4.74
CA LYS A 31 -18.43 -14.37 5.59
C LYS A 31 -17.86 -15.57 4.84
N ARG A 32 -18.14 -15.69 3.54
CA ARG A 32 -17.56 -16.72 2.65
C ARG A 32 -16.09 -16.46 2.29
N GLY A 33 -15.49 -15.39 2.78
CA GLY A 33 -14.08 -15.05 2.56
C GLY A 33 -13.86 -14.09 1.40
N HIS A 34 -14.90 -13.59 0.75
CA HIS A 34 -14.74 -12.52 -0.23
C HIS A 34 -14.39 -11.21 0.50
N THR A 35 -13.26 -10.60 0.16
CA THR A 35 -12.83 -9.35 0.79
C THR A 35 -13.33 -8.11 0.06
N THR A 36 -13.82 -8.27 -1.17
CA THR A 36 -14.15 -7.17 -2.08
C THR A 36 -15.61 -7.23 -2.50
N ILE A 37 -16.28 -6.09 -2.41
CA ILE A 37 -17.62 -5.85 -2.93
C ILE A 37 -17.43 -5.12 -4.26
N GLU A 38 -17.51 -5.89 -5.34
CA GLU A 38 -17.40 -5.36 -6.71
C GLU A 38 -18.74 -4.75 -7.15
N PRO A 39 -18.72 -3.61 -7.85
CA PRO A 39 -19.90 -3.14 -8.55
C PRO A 39 -20.27 -4.15 -9.66
N VAL A 40 -21.57 -4.25 -9.96
CA VAL A 40 -22.03 -5.02 -11.11
C VAL A 40 -21.36 -4.48 -12.37
N ASN A 41 -20.91 -5.36 -13.27
CA ASN A 41 -20.32 -4.95 -14.54
C ASN A 41 -21.22 -3.90 -15.23
N PRO A 42 -20.69 -2.73 -15.60
CA PRO A 42 -21.52 -1.60 -16.01
C PRO A 42 -22.28 -1.85 -17.31
N VAL A 43 -21.70 -2.66 -18.22
CA VAL A 43 -22.39 -3.08 -19.44
C VAL A 43 -23.59 -3.96 -19.06
N ILE A 44 -23.37 -5.00 -18.27
CA ILE A 44 -24.45 -5.91 -17.82
C ILE A 44 -25.53 -5.13 -17.04
N ALA A 45 -25.14 -4.17 -16.21
CA ALA A 45 -26.05 -3.30 -15.46
C ALA A 45 -26.93 -2.48 -16.42
N CYS A 46 -26.36 -1.89 -17.46
CA CYS A 46 -27.13 -1.23 -18.51
C CYS A 46 -28.12 -2.17 -19.21
N PHE A 47 -27.79 -3.47 -19.30
CA PHE A 47 -28.69 -4.44 -19.92
C PHE A 47 -29.85 -4.89 -19.04
N THR A 48 -29.66 -4.89 -17.72
CA THR A 48 -30.60 -5.43 -16.74
C THR A 48 -31.41 -4.36 -16.02
N SER A 49 -30.82 -3.18 -15.79
CA SER A 49 -31.37 -2.10 -14.95
C SER A 49 -31.64 -0.81 -15.74
N GLY A 50 -31.38 -0.80 -17.05
CA GLY A 50 -31.58 0.35 -17.93
C GLY A 50 -30.31 1.16 -18.17
N LEU A 51 -30.33 1.98 -19.23
CA LEU A 51 -29.17 2.75 -19.66
C LEU A 51 -28.91 3.92 -18.70
N ASN A 52 -27.88 3.83 -17.88
CA ASN A 52 -27.49 4.87 -16.92
C ASN A 52 -25.96 4.96 -16.78
N PRO A 53 -25.34 6.14 -16.97
CA PRO A 53 -23.89 6.32 -16.87
C PRO A 53 -23.36 6.11 -15.45
N GLU A 54 -24.20 6.25 -14.41
CA GLU A 54 -23.83 5.99 -13.01
C GLU A 54 -23.32 4.56 -12.78
N HIS A 55 -23.73 3.59 -13.60
CA HIS A 55 -23.20 2.23 -13.52
C HIS A 55 -21.68 2.18 -13.70
N PHE A 56 -21.11 3.10 -14.46
CA PHE A 56 -19.67 3.17 -14.78
C PHE A 56 -18.85 3.96 -13.77
N TRP A 57 -19.48 4.70 -12.86
CA TRP A 57 -18.78 5.55 -11.89
C TRP A 57 -18.58 4.87 -10.53
N LYS A 58 -19.15 3.67 -10.34
CA LYS A 58 -19.12 2.97 -9.04
C LYS A 58 -17.74 2.33 -8.82
N PRO A 59 -17.01 2.70 -7.74
CA PRO A 59 -15.76 2.02 -7.39
C PRO A 59 -16.02 0.73 -6.61
N ALA A 60 -14.99 -0.13 -6.54
CA ALA A 60 -14.96 -1.29 -5.66
C ALA A 60 -14.74 -0.89 -4.19
N LEU A 61 -15.38 -1.62 -3.27
CA LEU A 61 -15.19 -1.48 -1.83
C LEU A 61 -14.53 -2.75 -1.28
N ARG A 62 -13.29 -2.65 -0.83
CA ARG A 62 -12.57 -3.73 -0.16
C ARG A 62 -12.67 -3.55 1.35
N CYS A 63 -12.90 -4.65 2.05
CA CYS A 63 -13.10 -4.68 3.49
C CYS A 63 -11.87 -5.29 4.17
N TRP A 64 -11.47 -4.72 5.31
CA TRP A 64 -10.56 -5.35 6.26
C TRP A 64 -11.28 -5.52 7.60
N LEU A 65 -11.81 -6.71 7.84
CA LEU A 65 -12.61 -7.08 9.01
C LEU A 65 -11.98 -8.29 9.72
N PRO A 66 -10.80 -8.15 10.35
CA PRO A 66 -10.05 -9.29 10.88
C PRO A 66 -10.84 -10.11 11.90
N LYS A 67 -11.69 -9.47 12.72
CA LYS A 67 -12.51 -10.18 13.71
C LYS A 67 -13.73 -10.90 13.13
N LEU A 68 -14.10 -10.64 11.87
CA LEU A 68 -15.10 -11.41 11.15
C LEU A 68 -14.50 -12.72 10.61
N TRP A 69 -13.29 -12.66 10.07
CA TRP A 69 -12.64 -13.79 9.39
C TRP A 69 -11.73 -14.62 10.31
N PHE A 70 -11.10 -13.96 11.27
CA PHE A 70 -10.12 -14.54 12.19
C PHE A 70 -10.44 -14.09 13.64
N PRO A 71 -11.53 -14.62 14.24
CA PRO A 71 -11.93 -14.24 15.60
C PRO A 71 -10.80 -14.35 16.64
N GLU A 72 -9.99 -15.40 16.51
CA GLU A 72 -8.85 -15.75 17.35
C GLU A 72 -7.57 -14.93 17.08
N LEU A 73 -7.54 -14.12 16.02
CA LEU A 73 -6.34 -13.34 15.68
C LEU A 73 -6.02 -12.31 16.76
N ASP A 74 -4.94 -12.52 17.51
CA ASP A 74 -4.45 -11.57 18.50
C ASP A 74 -3.64 -10.46 17.83
N LEU A 75 -4.17 -9.25 17.92
CA LEU A 75 -3.56 -8.05 17.36
C LEU A 75 -2.77 -7.32 18.46
N LYS A 76 -1.71 -6.60 18.09
CA LYS A 76 -0.98 -5.77 19.05
C LYS A 76 -1.69 -4.44 19.23
N CYS A 77 -2.01 -4.05 20.47
CA CYS A 77 -2.59 -2.75 20.72
C CYS A 77 -1.55 -1.63 20.46
N PRO A 78 -1.88 -0.57 19.68
CA PRO A 78 -0.93 0.51 19.40
C PRO A 78 -0.60 1.37 20.62
N LYS A 79 -1.47 1.41 21.64
CA LYS A 79 -1.26 2.25 22.84
C LYS A 79 -0.47 1.56 23.94
N CYS A 80 -0.85 0.33 24.31
CA CYS A 80 -0.19 -0.39 25.42
C CYS A 80 0.76 -1.51 24.95
N HIS A 81 0.86 -1.74 23.63
CA HIS A 81 1.73 -2.73 23.00
C HIS A 81 1.51 -4.19 23.43
N GLN A 82 0.44 -4.46 24.18
CA GLN A 82 0.03 -5.81 24.58
C GLN A 82 -0.68 -6.54 23.44
N PHE A 83 -0.42 -7.84 23.33
CA PHE A 83 -1.20 -8.76 22.50
C PHE A 83 -2.38 -9.29 23.32
N GLY A 84 -3.51 -9.55 22.66
CA GLY A 84 -4.61 -10.29 23.27
C GLY A 84 -5.97 -9.94 22.71
N LYS A 85 -7.02 -10.19 23.52
CA LYS A 85 -8.40 -10.07 23.07
C LYS A 85 -8.79 -8.61 22.76
N HIS A 86 -9.47 -8.45 21.64
CA HIS A 86 -10.04 -7.19 21.18
C HIS A 86 -11.53 -7.34 21.03
N HIS A 87 -12.28 -6.36 21.51
CA HIS A 87 -13.72 -6.31 21.31
C HIS A 87 -14.03 -5.50 20.05
N LYS A 88 -15.03 -5.95 19.30
CA LYS A 88 -15.62 -5.17 18.21
C LYS A 88 -16.29 -3.94 18.83
N HIS A 89 -15.83 -2.75 18.47
CA HIS A 89 -16.41 -1.50 18.97
C HIS A 89 -17.29 -0.83 17.91
N GLY A 90 -16.93 -0.94 16.64
CA GLY A 90 -17.69 -0.37 15.55
C GLY A 90 -16.93 -0.43 14.23
N TYR A 91 -17.13 0.58 13.40
CA TYR A 91 -16.58 0.67 12.05
C TYR A 91 -16.05 2.06 11.79
N ALA A 92 -15.20 2.18 10.77
CA ALA A 92 -14.68 3.46 10.34
C ALA A 92 -15.81 4.46 10.02
N SER A 93 -15.64 5.69 10.50
CA SER A 93 -16.60 6.78 10.35
C SER A 93 -15.97 8.10 9.88
N ASN A 94 -14.65 8.28 10.08
CA ASN A 94 -13.95 9.47 9.61
C ASN A 94 -12.49 9.16 9.23
N PRO A 95 -12.20 8.94 7.94
CA PRO A 95 -13.17 8.75 6.86
C PRO A 95 -13.91 7.41 6.98
N GLU A 96 -15.10 7.28 6.38
CA GLU A 96 -15.86 6.01 6.38
C GLU A 96 -15.16 4.91 5.59
N ALA A 97 -14.51 5.28 4.50
CA ALA A 97 -13.60 4.44 3.74
C ALA A 97 -12.42 5.28 3.25
N ARG A 98 -11.25 4.65 3.11
CA ARG A 98 -10.03 5.31 2.63
C ARG A 98 -9.84 5.00 1.15
N CYS A 99 -9.61 6.01 0.33
CA CYS A 99 -9.24 5.80 -1.07
C CYS A 99 -7.85 5.16 -1.14
N VAL A 100 -7.71 4.11 -1.96
CA VAL A 100 -6.47 3.41 -2.25
C VAL A 100 -6.19 3.55 -3.74
N ALA A 101 -5.05 4.18 -4.05
CA ALA A 101 -4.67 4.50 -5.40
C ALA A 101 -4.06 3.29 -6.12
N GLY A 102 -4.73 2.82 -7.16
CA GLY A 102 -4.20 1.81 -8.07
C GLY A 102 -3.51 2.43 -9.27
N LEU A 103 -2.96 1.57 -10.14
CA LEU A 103 -2.27 2.01 -11.36
C LEU A 103 -3.22 2.72 -12.35
N ARG A 104 -4.43 2.17 -12.53
CA ARG A 104 -5.42 2.64 -13.50
C ARG A 104 -6.75 3.06 -12.89
N ASN A 105 -7.06 2.57 -11.70
CA ASN A 105 -8.32 2.79 -11.02
C ASN A 105 -8.11 2.79 -9.52
N ASP A 106 -8.94 3.58 -8.84
CA ASP A 106 -8.97 3.61 -7.39
C ASP A 106 -10.00 2.62 -6.84
N TRP A 107 -9.78 2.20 -5.61
CA TRP A 107 -10.73 1.44 -4.83
C TRP A 107 -10.73 1.92 -3.39
N TYR A 108 -11.73 1.50 -2.62
CA TYR A 108 -11.96 2.05 -1.28
C TYR A 108 -11.79 0.98 -0.21
N LEU A 109 -11.08 1.32 0.86
CA LEU A 109 -10.85 0.45 2.01
C LEU A 109 -11.79 0.80 3.17
N PHE A 110 -12.64 -0.15 3.54
CA PHE A 110 -13.48 -0.12 4.73
C PHE A 110 -12.91 -1.01 5.84
N THR A 111 -12.98 -0.58 7.11
CA THR A 111 -12.43 -1.37 8.22
C THR A 111 -13.20 -1.25 9.53
N SER A 112 -12.98 -2.21 10.42
CA SER A 112 -13.51 -2.22 11.78
C SER A 112 -12.70 -1.35 12.75
N VAL A 113 -13.39 -0.77 13.73
CA VAL A 113 -12.80 -0.17 14.92
C VAL A 113 -12.83 -1.20 16.05
N LEU A 114 -11.66 -1.45 16.62
CA LEU A 114 -11.45 -2.40 17.70
C LEU A 114 -11.19 -1.65 19.00
N GLN A 115 -11.54 -2.29 20.12
CA GLN A 115 -11.21 -1.81 21.46
C GLN A 115 -10.32 -2.83 22.17
N CYS A 116 -9.18 -2.38 22.68
CA CYS A 116 -8.29 -3.20 23.50
C CYS A 116 -8.98 -3.59 24.82
N ALA A 117 -8.98 -4.87 25.17
CA ALA A 117 -9.55 -5.33 26.45
C ALA A 117 -8.76 -4.80 27.68
N PHE A 118 -7.45 -4.56 27.53
CA PHE A 118 -6.58 -4.12 28.63
C PHE A 118 -6.69 -2.62 28.92
N CYS A 119 -6.33 -1.78 27.94
CA CYS A 119 -6.25 -0.32 28.13
C CYS A 119 -7.50 0.43 27.65
N ARG A 120 -8.52 -0.29 27.13
CA ARG A 120 -9.78 0.26 26.58
C ARG A 120 -9.61 1.24 25.42
N HIS A 121 -8.40 1.38 24.88
CA HIS A 121 -8.10 2.23 23.75
C HIS A 121 -8.78 1.69 22.47
N ARG A 122 -9.32 2.62 21.68
CA ARG A 122 -10.00 2.33 20.43
C ARG A 122 -9.05 2.65 19.29
N PHE A 123 -8.93 1.74 18.34
CA PHE A 123 -8.04 1.90 17.20
C PHE A 123 -8.61 1.19 15.96
N TYR A 124 -8.20 1.65 14.78
CA TYR A 124 -8.57 1.01 13.52
C TYR A 124 -7.81 -0.31 13.35
N ALA A 125 -8.48 -1.34 12.83
CA ALA A 125 -7.81 -2.60 12.49
C ALA A 125 -6.72 -2.45 11.42
N THR A 126 -6.71 -1.32 10.69
CA THR A 126 -5.68 -0.93 9.73
C THR A 126 -4.59 -0.03 10.31
N HIS A 127 -4.51 0.14 11.63
CA HIS A 127 -3.47 0.97 12.24
C HIS A 127 -2.06 0.44 11.88
N PRO A 128 -1.07 1.30 11.54
CA PRO A 128 0.25 0.85 11.10
C PRO A 128 0.93 -0.15 12.06
N ASP A 129 0.90 0.12 13.36
CA ASP A 129 1.47 -0.81 14.35
C ASP A 129 0.72 -2.15 14.45
N VAL A 130 -0.58 -2.15 14.17
CA VAL A 130 -1.39 -3.37 14.17
C VAL A 130 -1.00 -4.22 12.98
N LEU A 131 -0.95 -3.62 11.79
CA LEU A 131 -0.56 -4.31 10.56
C LEU A 131 0.90 -4.78 10.62
N GLY A 132 1.82 -3.94 11.09
CA GLY A 132 3.25 -4.25 11.14
C GLY A 132 3.68 -5.27 12.19
N ASN A 133 2.83 -5.59 13.18
CA ASN A 133 3.09 -6.63 14.18
C ASN A 133 2.20 -7.86 13.99
N MET A 134 1.45 -7.93 12.87
CA MET A 134 0.59 -9.06 12.58
C MET A 134 1.42 -10.23 12.05
N HIS A 135 1.01 -11.46 12.39
CA HIS A 135 1.68 -12.66 11.89
C HIS A 135 1.67 -12.70 10.36
N GLN A 136 2.76 -13.17 9.74
CA GLN A 136 2.97 -13.14 8.29
C GLN A 136 1.87 -13.87 7.50
N ALA A 137 1.25 -14.90 8.10
CA ALA A 137 0.09 -15.59 7.52
C ALA A 137 -1.10 -14.65 7.22
N PHE A 138 -1.22 -13.54 7.94
CA PHE A 138 -2.28 -12.53 7.76
C PHE A 138 -1.76 -11.22 7.18
N SER A 139 -0.48 -10.92 7.37
CA SER A 139 0.21 -9.75 6.82
C SER A 139 0.84 -10.05 5.46
N ASN A 140 0.01 -10.34 4.46
CA ASN A 140 0.46 -10.61 3.09
C ASN A 140 -0.40 -9.86 2.05
N PRO A 141 0.11 -9.64 0.82
CA PRO A 141 -0.61 -8.89 -0.22
C PRO A 141 -1.94 -9.52 -0.66
N ILE A 142 -2.15 -10.82 -0.45
CA ILE A 142 -3.42 -11.49 -0.81
C ILE A 142 -4.56 -10.97 0.07
N LEU A 143 -4.29 -10.76 1.36
CA LEU A 143 -5.27 -10.26 2.33
C LEU A 143 -5.22 -8.74 2.52
N LEU A 144 -4.03 -8.15 2.43
CA LEU A 144 -3.77 -6.72 2.60
C LEU A 144 -3.11 -6.15 1.34
N PRO A 145 -3.85 -6.02 0.22
CA PRO A 145 -3.31 -5.55 -1.06
C PRO A 145 -3.14 -4.03 -1.09
N PHE A 146 -2.61 -3.45 -0.02
CA PHE A 146 -2.48 -2.01 0.12
C PHE A 146 -1.38 -1.61 1.09
N VAL A 147 -0.89 -0.39 0.89
CA VAL A 147 0.05 0.32 1.73
C VAL A 147 -0.57 1.64 2.14
N LEU A 148 -0.85 1.84 3.43
CA LEU A 148 -1.52 3.06 3.92
C LEU A 148 -0.53 4.20 4.18
N SER A 149 -0.90 5.41 3.78
CA SER A 149 -0.30 6.66 4.23
C SER A 149 -1.11 7.22 5.42
N GLU A 150 -0.95 8.49 5.78
CA GLU A 150 -1.79 9.14 6.80
C GLU A 150 -3.21 9.42 6.27
N SER A 151 -3.34 9.82 5.00
CA SER A 151 -4.59 10.29 4.40
C SER A 151 -5.22 9.32 3.41
N SER A 152 -4.42 8.48 2.73
CA SER A 152 -4.84 7.59 1.64
C SER A 152 -4.15 6.23 1.70
N GLY A 153 -4.39 5.37 0.72
CA GLY A 153 -3.60 4.17 0.48
C GLY A 153 -3.01 4.15 -0.93
N LEU A 154 -2.05 3.25 -1.12
CA LEU A 154 -1.50 2.87 -2.40
C LEU A 154 -1.72 1.36 -2.57
N ASP A 155 -2.10 0.93 -3.76
CA ASP A 155 -2.26 -0.49 -4.07
C ASP A 155 -0.92 -1.24 -3.93
N SER A 156 -0.94 -2.46 -3.40
CA SER A 156 0.28 -3.26 -3.20
C SER A 156 1.02 -3.53 -4.50
N ASP A 157 0.32 -3.66 -5.62
CA ASP A 157 0.95 -3.93 -6.91
C ASP A 157 1.75 -2.71 -7.37
N VAL A 158 1.23 -1.50 -7.11
CA VAL A 158 1.97 -0.26 -7.38
C VAL A 158 3.18 -0.14 -6.46
N ALA A 159 3.02 -0.46 -5.17
CA ALA A 159 4.13 -0.47 -4.23
C ALA A 159 5.22 -1.50 -4.63
N TRP A 160 4.82 -2.66 -5.13
CA TRP A 160 5.72 -3.72 -5.59
C TRP A 160 6.50 -3.32 -6.85
N MET A 161 5.91 -2.51 -7.74
CA MET A 161 6.61 -2.00 -8.94
C MET A 161 7.64 -0.90 -8.61
N MET A 162 7.49 -0.17 -7.50
CA MET A 162 8.36 0.96 -7.17
C MET A 162 9.87 0.62 -7.16
N PRO A 163 10.34 -0.45 -6.47
CA PRO A 163 11.76 -0.82 -6.52
C PRO A 163 12.26 -1.10 -7.94
N ILE A 164 11.45 -1.75 -8.77
CA ILE A 164 11.82 -2.10 -10.16
C ILE A 164 12.03 -0.80 -10.95
N ILE A 165 11.02 0.07 -10.94
CA ILE A 165 11.05 1.33 -11.69
C ILE A 165 12.19 2.22 -11.21
N PHE A 166 12.39 2.35 -9.90
CA PHE A 166 13.39 3.26 -9.35
C PHE A 166 14.83 2.74 -9.50
N ASN A 167 15.03 1.42 -9.45
CA ASN A 167 16.34 0.83 -9.69
C ASN A 167 16.76 0.93 -11.16
N ASP A 168 15.80 0.91 -12.09
CA ASP A 168 16.04 1.08 -13.52
C ASP A 168 16.14 2.55 -13.96
N GLY A 169 16.27 3.48 -13.01
CA GLY A 169 16.46 4.91 -13.26
C GLY A 169 15.18 5.72 -13.45
N GLY A 170 14.01 5.09 -13.27
CA GLY A 170 12.74 5.81 -13.16
C GLY A 170 12.66 6.63 -11.87
N THR A 171 11.80 7.64 -11.86
CA THR A 171 11.61 8.52 -10.69
C THR A 171 10.17 8.46 -10.16
N ALA A 172 9.95 9.01 -8.97
CA ALA A 172 8.60 9.10 -8.44
C ALA A 172 7.69 9.97 -9.33
N GLU A 173 8.25 10.94 -10.04
CA GLU A 173 7.56 11.77 -11.03
C GLU A 173 7.16 10.96 -12.26
N SER A 174 8.01 10.07 -12.76
CA SER A 174 7.65 9.20 -13.88
C SER A 174 6.55 8.22 -13.49
N LEU A 175 6.61 7.66 -12.27
CA LEU A 175 5.54 6.80 -11.75
C LEU A 175 4.21 7.58 -11.55
N HIS A 176 4.27 8.77 -10.97
CA HIS A 176 3.09 9.64 -10.84
C HIS A 176 2.45 9.95 -12.20
N ARG A 177 3.26 10.25 -13.22
CA ARG A 177 2.79 10.49 -14.59
C ARG A 177 2.14 9.25 -15.18
N MET A 178 2.79 8.09 -15.06
CA MET A 178 2.25 6.81 -15.52
C MET A 178 0.89 6.50 -14.88
N MET A 179 0.75 6.71 -13.57
CA MET A 179 -0.54 6.55 -12.88
C MET A 179 -1.57 7.56 -13.40
N SER A 180 -1.20 8.83 -13.56
CA SER A 180 -2.10 9.87 -14.09
C SER A 180 -2.61 9.56 -15.49
N GLU A 181 -1.73 9.08 -16.37
CA GLU A 181 -2.08 8.62 -17.71
C GLU A 181 -2.97 7.37 -17.67
N GLY A 182 -2.65 6.38 -16.82
CA GLY A 182 -3.47 5.17 -16.65
C GLY A 182 -4.88 5.46 -16.16
N HIS A 183 -5.03 6.42 -15.24
CA HIS A 183 -6.34 6.90 -14.77
C HIS A 183 -7.11 7.68 -15.84
N ALA A 184 -6.42 8.47 -16.67
CA ALA A 184 -7.04 9.15 -17.80
C ALA A 184 -7.53 8.14 -18.86
N GLU A 185 -6.68 7.18 -19.22
CA GLU A 185 -7.00 6.08 -20.14
C GLU A 185 -8.23 5.30 -19.67
N GLN A 186 -8.28 4.93 -18.39
CA GLN A 186 -9.41 4.20 -17.83
C GLN A 186 -10.72 4.99 -17.90
N ARG A 187 -10.70 6.30 -17.61
CA ARG A 187 -11.88 7.15 -17.73
C ARG A 187 -12.37 7.28 -19.17
N ASP A 188 -11.45 7.44 -20.12
CA ASP A 188 -11.78 7.51 -21.54
C ASP A 188 -12.36 6.19 -22.03
N LEU A 189 -11.83 5.05 -21.58
CA LEU A 189 -12.38 3.74 -21.86
C LEU A 189 -13.81 3.57 -21.33
N LEU A 190 -14.07 3.93 -20.06
CA LEU A 190 -15.41 3.84 -19.48
C LEU A 190 -16.43 4.68 -20.27
N HIS A 191 -16.04 5.89 -20.68
CA HIS A 191 -16.88 6.75 -21.50
C HIS A 191 -17.11 6.19 -22.90
N ALA A 192 -16.07 5.67 -23.56
CA ALA A 192 -16.18 5.04 -24.88
C ALA A 192 -17.09 3.81 -24.85
N VAL A 193 -16.96 2.96 -23.83
CA VAL A 193 -17.82 1.78 -23.65
C VAL A 193 -19.27 2.20 -23.42
N TYR A 194 -19.52 3.23 -22.60
CA TYR A 194 -20.88 3.75 -22.42
C TYR A 194 -21.50 4.20 -23.75
N ASN A 195 -20.77 4.98 -24.55
CA ASN A 195 -21.25 5.43 -25.86
C ASN A 195 -21.54 4.24 -26.80
N ALA A 196 -20.68 3.22 -26.82
CA ALA A 196 -20.92 2.02 -27.61
C ALA A 196 -22.20 1.26 -27.16
N VAL A 197 -22.48 1.22 -25.86
CA VAL A 197 -23.71 0.62 -25.32
C VAL A 197 -24.95 1.44 -25.72
N CYS A 198 -24.86 2.78 -25.65
CA CYS A 198 -25.90 3.68 -26.14
C CYS A 198 -26.20 3.42 -27.61
N ASP A 199 -25.19 3.43 -28.48
CA ASP A 199 -25.34 3.19 -29.92
C ASP A 199 -25.99 1.83 -30.21
N PHE A 200 -25.58 0.79 -29.49
CA PHE A 200 -26.15 -0.55 -29.65
C PHE A 200 -27.63 -0.61 -29.26
N ARG A 201 -28.03 0.11 -28.20
CA ARG A 201 -29.42 0.17 -27.70
C ARG A 201 -30.31 1.05 -28.58
N LEU A 202 -29.81 2.21 -29.01
CA LEU A 202 -30.56 3.17 -29.83
C LEU A 202 -30.78 2.66 -31.25
N LYS A 203 -29.82 1.93 -31.85
CA LYS A 203 -30.01 1.25 -33.15
C LYS A 203 -31.19 0.28 -33.17
N LYS A 204 -31.60 -0.25 -32.01
CA LYS A 204 -32.71 -1.20 -31.88
C LYS A 204 -34.06 -0.55 -31.61
N SER A 205 -34.11 0.77 -31.39
CA SER A 205 -35.32 1.44 -30.92
C SER A 205 -35.44 2.83 -31.52
N VAL A 206 -36.30 2.96 -32.55
CA VAL A 206 -36.62 4.24 -33.17
C VAL A 206 -37.49 5.07 -32.21
N GLY A 207 -37.09 6.31 -31.93
CA GLY A 207 -37.88 7.28 -31.14
C GLY A 207 -37.63 7.28 -29.64
N LEU A 208 -36.55 6.66 -29.14
CA LEU A 208 -36.15 6.82 -27.74
C LEU A 208 -35.56 8.22 -27.49
N PRO A 209 -35.74 8.78 -26.27
CA PRO A 209 -35.05 9.99 -25.85
C PRO A 209 -33.54 9.80 -25.88
N ASP A 210 -32.82 10.91 -26.05
CA ASP A 210 -31.36 10.91 -26.04
C ASP A 210 -30.83 10.26 -24.75
N PRO A 211 -29.76 9.45 -24.86
CA PRO A 211 -29.20 8.77 -23.71
C PRO A 211 -28.65 9.80 -22.70
N PRO A 212 -28.71 9.53 -21.39
CA PRO A 212 -28.13 10.43 -20.40
C PRO A 212 -26.65 10.70 -20.69
N LYS A 213 -26.19 11.94 -20.49
CA LYS A 213 -24.81 12.32 -20.78
C LYS A 213 -23.86 11.70 -19.76
N PHE A 214 -22.73 11.17 -20.24
CA PHE A 214 -21.64 10.71 -19.39
C PHE A 214 -20.81 11.89 -18.88
N ASP A 215 -20.85 12.15 -17.58
CA ASP A 215 -19.97 13.10 -16.92
C ASP A 215 -18.68 12.42 -16.44
N ARG A 216 -17.57 12.67 -17.14
CA ARG A 216 -16.25 12.13 -16.80
C ARG A 216 -15.75 12.62 -15.44
N SER A 217 -16.25 13.76 -14.96
CA SER A 217 -15.87 14.30 -13.66
C SER A 217 -16.50 13.54 -12.49
N GLN A 218 -17.44 12.62 -12.72
CA GLN A 218 -17.98 11.79 -11.64
C GLN A 218 -17.09 10.58 -11.32
N VAL A 219 -16.19 10.19 -12.24
CA VAL A 219 -15.20 9.14 -11.96
C VAL A 219 -14.11 9.73 -11.08
N ASP A 220 -14.00 9.18 -9.87
CA ASP A 220 -12.99 9.60 -8.91
C ASP A 220 -11.59 9.22 -9.39
N VAL A 221 -10.64 10.15 -9.23
CA VAL A 221 -9.24 9.97 -9.60
C VAL A 221 -8.38 10.60 -8.53
N SER A 222 -7.65 9.77 -7.80
CA SER A 222 -6.78 10.15 -6.70
C SER A 222 -5.38 9.60 -6.95
N VAL A 223 -4.62 10.28 -7.81
CA VAL A 223 -3.21 9.93 -8.04
C VAL A 223 -2.33 10.59 -6.97
N PRO A 224 -1.57 9.81 -6.17
CA PRO A 224 -0.68 10.39 -5.16
C PRO A 224 0.40 11.24 -5.81
N ALA A 225 0.77 12.35 -5.16
CA ALA A 225 1.89 13.17 -5.60
C ALA A 225 3.21 12.37 -5.58
N ALA A 226 4.14 12.72 -6.47
CA ALA A 226 5.46 12.09 -6.54
C ALA A 226 6.19 12.06 -5.18
N SER A 227 6.10 13.15 -4.41
CA SER A 227 6.66 13.23 -3.05
C SER A 227 6.07 12.20 -2.09
N SER A 228 4.76 11.91 -2.22
CA SER A 228 4.07 10.90 -1.42
C SER A 228 4.49 9.49 -1.82
N LEU A 229 4.62 9.22 -3.12
CA LEU A 229 5.11 7.94 -3.64
C LEU A 229 6.54 7.67 -3.16
N LEU A 230 7.41 8.68 -3.21
CA LEU A 230 8.79 8.56 -2.70
C LEU A 230 8.83 8.31 -1.19
N SER A 231 7.96 8.98 -0.42
CA SER A 231 7.85 8.76 1.03
C SER A 231 7.41 7.33 1.36
N ILE A 232 6.40 6.82 0.63
CA ILE A 232 5.93 5.43 0.76
C ILE A 232 7.07 4.47 0.44
N TYR A 233 7.75 4.64 -0.70
CA TYR A 233 8.86 3.79 -1.09
C TYR A 233 9.96 3.73 -0.02
N LYS A 234 10.43 4.90 0.45
CA LYS A 234 11.44 4.97 1.51
C LYS A 234 11.01 4.22 2.77
N ARG A 235 9.76 4.43 3.20
CA ARG A 235 9.22 3.78 4.41
C ARG A 235 9.12 2.26 4.24
N GLU A 236 8.63 1.78 3.10
CA GLU A 236 8.52 0.34 2.85
C GLU A 236 9.91 -0.30 2.71
N THR A 237 10.87 0.35 2.05
CA THR A 237 12.26 -0.13 1.98
C THR A 237 12.89 -0.25 3.36
N LEU A 238 12.68 0.72 4.25
CA LEU A 238 13.17 0.68 5.63
C LEU A 238 12.53 -0.46 6.46
N ARG A 239 11.30 -0.89 6.15
CA ARG A 239 10.70 -2.06 6.82
C ARG A 239 11.46 -3.36 6.52
N TYR A 240 12.03 -3.47 5.34
CA TYR A 240 12.84 -4.63 4.95
C TYR A 240 14.27 -4.57 5.48
N GLU A 241 14.73 -3.46 6.06
CA GLU A 241 16.11 -3.29 6.56
C GLU A 241 16.52 -4.44 7.50
N LYS A 242 15.69 -4.77 8.49
CA LYS A 242 15.98 -5.86 9.43
C LYS A 242 16.08 -7.22 8.74
N TYR A 243 15.21 -7.48 7.76
CA TYR A 243 15.23 -8.71 7.00
C TYR A 243 16.48 -8.79 6.12
N MET A 244 16.83 -7.69 5.44
CA MET A 244 18.05 -7.60 4.63
C MET A 244 19.29 -7.81 5.49
N ASN A 245 19.37 -7.19 6.67
CA ASN A 245 20.49 -7.35 7.60
C ASN A 245 20.62 -8.80 8.08
N LEU A 246 19.52 -9.45 8.47
CA LEU A 246 19.52 -10.86 8.84
C LEU A 246 19.91 -11.75 7.66
N HIS A 247 19.38 -11.48 6.47
CA HIS A 247 19.72 -12.23 5.27
C HIS A 247 21.22 -12.13 4.96
N MET A 248 21.78 -10.92 4.97
CA MET A 248 23.22 -10.69 4.78
C MET A 248 24.07 -11.49 5.78
N LEU A 249 23.66 -11.57 7.05
CA LEU A 249 24.34 -12.37 8.08
C LEU A 249 24.28 -13.89 7.84
N THR A 250 23.27 -14.37 7.11
CA THR A 250 23.15 -15.80 6.77
C THR A 250 23.96 -16.20 5.55
N LEU A 251 24.47 -15.24 4.78
CA LEU A 251 25.27 -15.52 3.60
C LEU A 251 26.69 -15.91 4.02
N SER A 252 27.15 -17.06 3.55
CA SER A 252 28.55 -17.44 3.63
C SER A 252 29.35 -16.74 2.53
N ALA A 253 30.65 -16.57 2.78
CA ALA A 253 31.62 -16.15 1.78
C ALA A 253 32.85 -17.05 1.92
N GLU A 254 33.19 -17.78 0.86
CA GLU A 254 34.49 -18.47 0.76
C GLU A 254 35.55 -17.52 0.22
N SER A 255 35.13 -16.60 -0.66
CA SER A 255 35.94 -15.48 -1.11
C SER A 255 35.11 -14.21 -1.10
N ALA A 256 35.75 -13.10 -0.72
CA ALA A 256 35.10 -11.80 -0.62
C ALA A 256 35.75 -10.81 -1.59
N LYS A 257 34.93 -10.15 -2.40
CA LYS A 257 35.34 -9.00 -3.20
C LYS A 257 34.88 -7.74 -2.51
N LEU A 258 35.83 -6.84 -2.27
CA LEU A 258 35.58 -5.52 -1.70
C LEU A 258 35.58 -4.49 -2.83
N ASP A 259 34.50 -3.71 -2.93
CA ASP A 259 34.40 -2.57 -3.84
C ASP A 259 34.14 -1.30 -3.01
N ALA A 260 34.93 -0.26 -3.27
CA ALA A 260 34.84 1.02 -2.59
C ALA A 260 34.37 2.08 -3.58
N SER A 261 33.11 2.50 -3.44
CA SER A 261 32.55 3.57 -4.25
C SER A 261 32.67 4.91 -3.53
N HIS A 262 33.43 5.83 -4.13
CA HIS A 262 33.47 7.24 -3.75
C HIS A 262 32.45 8.09 -4.50
N LYS A 263 31.69 7.49 -5.44
CA LYS A 263 30.63 8.17 -6.21
C LYS A 263 29.29 8.10 -5.50
N MET A 264 28.95 6.92 -4.96
CA MET A 264 27.70 6.70 -4.22
C MET A 264 27.53 7.68 -3.05
N PRO A 265 28.54 7.90 -2.18
CA PRO A 265 28.40 8.84 -1.07
C PRO A 265 28.21 10.30 -1.48
N LYS A 266 28.63 10.69 -2.70
CA LYS A 266 28.35 12.02 -3.24
C LYS A 266 26.86 12.27 -3.48
N LEU A 267 26.11 11.18 -3.65
CA LEU A 267 24.67 11.17 -3.88
C LEU A 267 23.89 10.94 -2.58
N ILE A 268 24.56 10.60 -1.48
CA ILE A 268 23.96 10.43 -0.15
C ILE A 268 23.89 11.80 0.54
N CYS A 269 22.80 12.02 1.27
CA CYS A 269 22.43 13.26 1.97
C CYS A 269 23.63 14.05 2.54
N ASN A 270 23.70 15.35 2.23
CA ASN A 270 24.54 16.31 2.95
C ASN A 270 23.78 16.86 4.15
N VAL A 271 24.41 16.93 5.32
CA VAL A 271 23.84 17.62 6.50
C VAL A 271 24.50 18.97 6.63
N ASN A 272 23.69 20.04 6.68
CA ASN A 272 24.15 21.43 6.71
C ASN A 272 25.15 21.77 5.57
N GLY A 273 24.93 21.19 4.39
CA GLY A 273 25.81 21.40 3.22
C GLY A 273 27.14 20.64 3.28
N GLN A 274 27.41 19.88 4.34
CA GLN A 274 28.60 19.05 4.48
C GLN A 274 28.30 17.59 4.15
N ARG A 275 29.23 16.97 3.42
CA ARG A 275 29.18 15.53 3.13
C ARG A 275 29.55 14.77 4.40
N ILE A 276 28.68 13.87 4.83
CA ILE A 276 28.91 13.02 6.01
C ILE A 276 29.74 11.79 5.66
N PHE A 277 29.44 11.15 4.53
CA PHE A 277 30.07 9.90 4.12
C PHE A 277 30.98 10.11 2.92
N ASP A 278 32.21 9.62 2.97
CA ASP A 278 33.18 9.78 1.88
C ASP A 278 33.32 8.53 1.00
N THR A 279 33.02 7.36 1.57
CA THR A 279 33.17 6.07 0.88
C THR A 279 32.02 5.14 1.25
N ALA A 280 31.44 4.49 0.25
CA ALA A 280 30.55 3.34 0.43
C ALA A 280 31.36 2.09 0.09
N VAL A 281 31.55 1.21 1.06
CA VAL A 281 32.26 -0.06 0.89
C VAL A 281 31.23 -1.17 0.82
N GLN A 282 31.22 -1.88 -0.30
CA GLN A 282 30.40 -3.07 -0.51
C GLN A 282 31.32 -4.29 -0.50
N VAL A 283 30.92 -5.34 0.23
CA VAL A 283 31.57 -6.64 0.21
C VAL A 283 30.61 -7.65 -0.41
N THR A 284 31.07 -8.35 -1.43
CA THR A 284 30.29 -9.41 -2.12
C THR A 284 30.98 -10.76 -2.03
N ASN A 285 30.21 -11.84 -1.88
CA ASN A 285 30.74 -13.21 -1.94
C ASN A 285 31.01 -13.65 -3.40
N GLU A 286 31.48 -14.89 -3.57
CA GLU A 286 31.74 -15.53 -4.87
C GLU A 286 30.52 -15.61 -5.80
N ARG A 287 29.31 -15.47 -5.24
CA ARG A 287 28.03 -15.48 -5.98
C ARG A 287 27.51 -14.09 -6.30
N SER A 288 28.33 -13.05 -6.13
CA SER A 288 27.95 -11.64 -6.29
C SER A 288 26.83 -11.17 -5.35
N GLN A 289 26.62 -11.88 -4.23
CA GLN A 289 25.65 -11.48 -3.21
C GLN A 289 26.32 -10.53 -2.23
N ILE A 290 25.63 -9.46 -1.84
CA ILE A 290 26.13 -8.48 -0.87
C ILE A 290 26.10 -9.12 0.52
N VAL A 291 27.27 -9.29 1.13
CA VAL A 291 27.42 -9.83 2.49
C VAL A 291 27.68 -8.74 3.53
N ALA A 292 28.17 -7.58 3.09
CA ALA A 292 28.25 -6.38 3.91
C ALA A 292 28.17 -5.11 3.06
N LEU A 293 27.56 -4.06 3.60
CA LEU A 293 27.57 -2.72 3.03
C LEU A 293 27.84 -1.72 4.17
N VAL A 294 28.88 -0.90 4.02
CA VAL A 294 29.34 0.03 5.05
C VAL A 294 29.50 1.41 4.44
N LEU A 295 28.90 2.43 5.07
CA LEU A 295 29.16 3.83 4.76
C LEU A 295 30.21 4.35 5.74
N ASN A 296 31.37 4.74 5.21
CA ASN A 296 32.46 5.28 6.01
C ASN A 296 32.43 6.81 6.04
N MET A 297 32.51 7.37 7.26
CA MET A 297 32.84 8.77 7.51
C MET A 297 34.35 8.86 7.73
N LEU A 298 35.06 9.72 7.00
CA LEU A 298 36.38 10.16 7.46
C LEU A 298 36.13 11.29 8.46
N PHE A 299 36.40 11.05 9.75
CA PHE A 299 36.44 12.12 10.75
C PHE A 299 37.46 13.17 10.29
N ARG A 300 36.96 14.30 9.78
CA ARG A 300 37.74 15.54 9.68
C ARG A 300 37.57 16.34 10.97
N TYR A 301 38.07 15.79 12.07
CA TYR A 301 38.37 16.57 13.27
C TYR A 301 39.85 16.34 13.57
N ALA A 302 40.68 17.26 13.11
CA ALA A 302 41.86 17.61 13.88
C ALA A 302 41.34 18.34 15.12
N ASP A 303 41.73 17.87 16.30
CA ASP A 303 41.42 18.39 17.63
C ASP A 303 39.98 18.18 18.14
N ALA A 304 39.72 17.00 18.71
CA ALA A 304 39.10 16.84 20.03
C ALA A 304 39.05 15.34 20.40
N ASP A 305 39.24 15.07 21.68
CA ASP A 305 39.44 13.77 22.31
C ASP A 305 38.50 12.63 21.88
N ASP A 306 39.06 11.42 21.97
CA ASP A 306 38.48 10.09 21.79
C ASP A 306 36.97 9.99 22.08
N ASP A 307 36.16 9.94 21.03
CA ASP A 307 34.85 9.27 21.06
C ASP A 307 34.50 8.70 19.67
N VAL A 308 34.91 7.45 19.45
CA VAL A 308 34.58 6.66 18.26
C VAL A 308 33.09 6.29 18.31
N PHE A 309 32.26 6.97 17.52
CA PHE A 309 30.90 6.52 17.23
C PHE A 309 30.92 5.23 16.39
N ARG A 310 30.93 4.08 17.08
CA ARG A 310 30.60 2.78 16.48
C ARG A 310 29.10 2.73 16.21
N MET A 311 28.69 2.85 14.95
CA MET A 311 27.43 2.24 14.52
C MET A 311 27.67 0.73 14.47
N ASN A 312 26.97 -0.01 15.34
CA ASN A 312 27.08 -1.46 15.52
C ASN A 312 26.93 -2.23 14.19
N GLY A 313 28.05 -2.57 13.58
CA GLY A 313 28.20 -3.69 12.65
C GLY A 313 29.26 -4.61 13.23
N ASN A 314 28.85 -5.62 14.01
CA ASN A 314 29.76 -6.65 14.49
C ASN A 314 30.24 -7.47 13.30
N ILE A 315 31.44 -7.15 12.78
CA ILE A 315 32.18 -8.02 11.87
C ILE A 315 32.78 -9.14 12.73
N PHE A 316 32.10 -10.29 12.80
CA PHE A 316 32.73 -11.53 13.23
C PHE A 316 33.17 -12.30 11.98
N CYS A 317 34.40 -12.07 11.53
CA CYS A 317 35.09 -13.09 10.76
C CYS A 317 35.50 -14.18 11.78
N LYS A 318 34.89 -15.37 11.68
CA LYS A 318 35.35 -16.54 12.42
C LYS A 318 36.78 -16.83 11.95
N PRO A 319 37.80 -16.91 12.83
CA PRO A 319 39.11 -17.37 12.41
C PRO A 319 38.99 -18.85 12.02
N ASP A 320 39.54 -19.20 10.86
CA ASP A 320 39.75 -20.58 10.46
C ASP A 320 40.64 -21.27 11.49
N ASN A 321 40.07 -22.26 12.17
CA ASN A 321 40.84 -23.25 12.92
C ASN A 321 41.27 -24.34 11.93
N SER A 322 42.41 -24.15 11.29
CA SER A 322 43.19 -25.23 10.70
C SER A 322 44.62 -25.14 11.23
N ALA A 323 44.90 -26.00 12.21
CA ALA A 323 46.24 -26.40 12.62
C ALA A 323 46.71 -27.59 11.79
#